data_AF-A0A7W4C4W5-F1
#
_entry.id   AF-A0A7W4C4W5-F1
#
_cell.length_a   1.000
_cell.length_b   1.000
_cell.length_c   1.000
_cell.angle_alpha   90.00
_cell.angle_beta   90.00
_cell.angle_gamma   90.00
#
_symmetry.space_group_name_H-M   'P 1'
#
loop_
_entity.id
_entity.type
_entity.pdbx_description
1 polymer ?
#
loop_
_entity_poly.entity_id
_entity_poly.type
_entity_poly.pdbx_seq_one_letter_code
_entity_poly.pdbx_strand_id
1 'polypeptide(L)'
;MTHQFPIKSETSKKLWSNFERELNHKLAPLSVSEKDDIKMEILSHLYESALNDGAESEEKRIINAIDRLGEPDLYLTPLISDILHAQSVAKGHPKAILKSLLQITQKSLLHLSLTAIFGFGYFISFIFFIMGIMHIFNPEVGIWLDNNGGLLSLSFSHQDNATQWLPAQFSFIAILASVFAYWGLSKLLYLLIFKPNLTKKSSY
;
A
#
# COMPACT_ATOMS: atom_id res chain seq x y z
N MET A 1 33.97 -11.97 17.32
CA MET A 1 34.20 -11.51 18.70
C MET A 1 32.87 -11.58 19.43
N THR A 2 32.74 -12.43 20.45
CA THR A 2 31.52 -12.57 21.24
C THR A 2 31.41 -11.36 22.17
N HIS A 3 30.66 -10.35 21.76
CA HIS A 3 30.24 -9.29 22.68
C HIS A 3 29.33 -9.93 23.73
N GLN A 4 29.90 -10.25 24.89
CA GLN A 4 29.12 -10.66 26.04
C GLN A 4 28.47 -9.41 26.63
N PHE A 5 27.16 -9.29 26.43
CA PHE A 5 26.37 -8.33 27.18
C PHE A 5 26.54 -8.60 28.68
N PRO A 6 26.83 -7.58 29.52
CA PRO A 6 27.14 -7.80 30.91
C PRO A 6 25.86 -8.11 31.70
N ILE A 7 25.47 -9.39 31.70
CA ILE A 7 24.32 -9.93 32.43
C ILE A 7 24.83 -10.52 33.73
N LYS A 8 24.30 -10.06 34.86
CA LYS A 8 24.85 -10.34 36.18
C LYS A 8 24.28 -11.60 36.81
N SER A 9 22.96 -11.80 36.76
CA SER A 9 22.28 -12.91 37.43
C SER A 9 22.38 -14.21 36.63
N GLU A 10 22.53 -15.34 37.32
CA GLU A 10 22.56 -16.67 36.67
C GLU A 10 21.24 -17.01 35.97
N THR A 11 20.11 -16.61 36.54
CA THR A 11 18.79 -16.80 35.94
C THR A 11 18.64 -16.00 34.64
N SER A 12 19.09 -14.75 34.64
CA SER A 12 19.12 -13.86 33.48
C SER A 12 20.04 -14.39 32.39
N LYS A 13 21.23 -14.92 32.73
CA LYS A 13 22.13 -15.58 31.77
C LYS A 13 21.45 -16.78 31.11
N LYS A 14 20.72 -17.60 31.89
CA LYS A 14 19.99 -18.75 31.36
C LYS A 14 18.89 -18.32 30.39
N LEU A 15 18.08 -17.33 30.74
CA LEU A 15 17.06 -16.74 29.87
C LEU A 15 17.67 -16.21 28.56
N TRP A 16 18.74 -15.44 28.67
CA TRP A 16 19.46 -14.89 27.53
C TRP A 16 19.99 -15.98 26.61
N SER A 17 20.65 -17.00 27.17
CA SER A 17 21.22 -18.10 26.39
C SER A 17 20.16 -18.93 25.67
N ASN A 18 18.97 -19.07 26.28
CA ASN A 18 17.84 -19.74 25.64
C ASN A 18 17.31 -18.94 24.46
N PHE A 19 17.10 -17.63 24.63
CA PHE A 19 16.68 -16.74 23.55
C PHE A 19 17.70 -16.72 22.41
N GLU A 20 18.99 -16.58 22.72
CA GLU A 20 20.05 -16.58 21.73
C GLU A 20 20.10 -17.90 20.95
N ARG A 21 19.88 -19.04 21.63
CA ARG A 21 19.81 -20.35 20.97
C ARG A 21 18.62 -20.44 20.01
N GLU A 22 17.46 -19.95 20.41
CA GLU A 22 16.27 -19.93 19.57
C GLU A 22 16.46 -19.01 18.35
N LEU A 23 16.99 -17.81 18.57
CA LEU A 23 17.35 -16.87 17.51
C LEU A 23 18.35 -17.49 16.52
N ASN A 24 19.40 -18.15 17.03
CA ASN A 24 20.37 -18.86 16.21
C ASN A 24 19.75 -19.99 15.37
N HIS A 25 18.72 -20.66 15.89
CA HIS A 25 18.00 -21.70 15.17
C HIS A 25 17.15 -21.10 14.05
N LYS A 26 16.41 -20.03 14.33
CA LYS A 26 15.57 -19.34 13.32
C LYS A 26 16.40 -18.71 12.21
N LEU A 27 17.57 -18.14 12.53
CA LEU A 27 18.48 -17.55 11.54
C LEU A 27 19.37 -18.58 10.83
N ALA A 28 19.25 -19.87 11.11
CA ALA A 28 20.07 -20.92 10.49
C ALA A 28 20.04 -20.97 8.94
N PRO A 29 18.95 -20.58 8.25
CA PRO A 29 18.93 -20.55 6.78
C PRO A 29 19.81 -19.45 6.14
N LEU A 30 20.24 -18.44 6.90
CA LEU A 30 20.99 -17.29 6.40
C LEU A 30 22.50 -17.60 6.29
N SER A 31 23.24 -16.75 5.57
CA SER A 31 24.69 -16.87 5.54
C SER A 31 25.29 -16.53 6.91
N VAL A 32 26.51 -17.03 7.19
CA VAL A 32 27.17 -16.82 8.48
C VAL A 32 27.33 -15.33 8.79
N SER A 33 27.72 -14.52 7.81
CA SER A 33 27.91 -13.06 7.98
C SER A 33 26.61 -12.37 8.39
N GLU A 34 25.53 -12.58 7.65
CA GLU A 34 24.25 -11.89 7.92
C GLU A 34 23.59 -12.40 9.20
N LYS A 35 23.74 -13.71 9.47
CA LYS A 35 23.27 -14.29 10.73
C LYS A 35 23.91 -13.57 11.90
N ASP A 36 25.23 -13.35 11.85
CA ASP A 36 25.95 -12.67 12.92
C ASP A 36 25.52 -11.19 13.02
N ASP A 37 25.36 -10.49 11.90
CA ASP A 37 24.93 -9.08 11.88
C ASP A 37 23.52 -8.90 12.47
N ILE A 38 22.53 -9.66 11.97
CA ILE A 38 21.13 -9.60 12.41
C ILE A 38 21.01 -10.04 13.88
N LYS A 39 21.75 -11.08 14.26
CA LYS A 39 21.81 -11.53 15.65
C LYS A 39 22.33 -10.42 16.55
N MET A 40 23.42 -9.75 16.15
CA MET A 40 24.00 -8.66 16.92
C MET A 40 23.03 -7.48 17.07
N GLU A 41 22.32 -7.11 16.01
CA GLU A 41 21.30 -6.05 16.02
C GLU A 41 20.12 -6.39 16.94
N ILE A 42 19.59 -7.62 16.86
CA ILE A 42 18.47 -8.03 17.72
C ILE A 42 18.90 -8.11 19.18
N LEU A 43 20.08 -8.68 19.45
CA LEU A 43 20.58 -8.79 20.83
C LEU A 43 20.94 -7.42 21.42
N SER A 44 21.44 -6.47 20.62
CA SER A 44 21.71 -5.11 21.12
C SER A 44 20.42 -4.37 21.47
N HIS A 45 19.39 -4.43 20.62
CA HIS A 45 18.09 -3.84 20.90
C HIS A 45 17.38 -4.49 22.10
N LEU A 46 17.47 -5.82 22.22
CA LEU A 46 16.95 -6.53 23.37
C LEU A 46 17.65 -6.07 24.66
N TYR A 47 18.98 -5.95 24.64
CA TYR A 47 19.76 -5.50 25.78
C TYR A 47 19.42 -4.04 26.16
N GLU A 48 19.32 -3.16 25.17
CA GLU A 48 18.94 -1.76 25.37
C GLU A 48 17.52 -1.62 25.95
N SER A 49 16.57 -2.42 25.45
CA SER A 49 15.21 -2.48 25.98
C SER A 49 15.19 -2.95 27.45
N ALA A 50 16.03 -3.92 27.80
CA ALA A 50 16.17 -4.41 29.17
C ALA A 50 16.85 -3.39 30.09
N LEU A 51 17.83 -2.61 29.61
CA LEU A 51 18.47 -1.55 30.40
C LEU A 51 17.53 -0.40 30.73
N ASN A 52 16.64 -0.06 29.80
CA ASN A 52 15.68 1.03 29.92
C ASN A 52 14.37 0.62 30.64
N ASP A 53 14.26 -0.64 31.08
CA ASP A 53 13.10 -1.13 31.82
C ASP A 53 13.21 -0.80 33.32
N GLY A 54 12.14 -0.25 33.89
CA GLY A 54 12.11 0.19 35.30
C GLY A 54 11.93 -0.92 36.33
N ALA A 55 11.85 -2.20 35.93
CA ALA A 55 11.68 -3.29 36.87
C ALA A 55 12.90 -3.47 37.80
N GLU A 56 12.63 -3.81 39.06
CA GLU A 56 13.67 -3.91 40.09
C GLU A 56 14.68 -5.03 39.83
N SER A 57 14.21 -6.19 39.32
CA SER A 57 15.05 -7.36 39.07
C SER A 57 15.52 -7.43 37.61
N GLU A 58 16.77 -7.85 37.42
CA GLU A 58 17.35 -8.03 36.08
C GLU A 58 16.58 -9.10 35.27
N GLU A 59 16.08 -10.15 35.93
CA GLU A 59 15.29 -11.18 35.24
C GLU A 59 14.00 -10.59 34.67
N LYS A 60 13.28 -9.78 35.47
CA LYS A 60 12.04 -9.13 35.03
C LYS A 60 12.29 -8.18 33.86
N ARG A 61 13.37 -7.41 33.90
CA ARG A 61 13.74 -6.50 32.80
C ARG A 61 13.99 -7.26 31.49
N ILE A 62 14.69 -8.40 31.54
CA ILE A 62 14.94 -9.23 30.35
C ILE A 62 13.67 -9.91 29.86
N ILE A 63 12.83 -10.45 30.76
CA ILE A 63 11.54 -11.04 30.39
C ILE A 63 10.67 -10.00 29.69
N ASN A 64 10.51 -8.81 30.28
CA ASN A 64 9.76 -7.70 29.68
C ASN A 64 10.32 -7.31 28.30
N ALA A 65 11.65 -7.28 28.15
CA ALA A 65 12.28 -6.94 26.88
C ALA A 65 12.01 -8.00 25.79
N ILE A 66 12.07 -9.29 26.15
CA ILE A 66 11.71 -10.40 25.26
C ILE A 66 10.22 -10.33 24.89
N ASP A 67 9.34 -10.08 25.86
CA ASP A 67 7.90 -9.98 25.63
C ASP A 67 7.55 -8.82 24.69
N ARG A 68 8.26 -7.67 24.80
CA ARG A 68 8.10 -6.51 23.91
C ARG A 68 8.52 -6.78 22.46
N LEU A 69 9.49 -7.67 22.24
CA LEU A 69 9.86 -8.12 20.89
C LEU A 69 8.74 -8.97 20.25
N GLY A 70 7.88 -9.57 21.09
CA GLY A 70 6.81 -10.45 20.65
C GLY A 70 7.31 -11.82 20.19
N GLU A 71 6.38 -12.65 19.73
CA GLU A 71 6.71 -14.01 19.31
C GLU A 71 7.69 -13.98 18.11
N PRO A 72 8.84 -14.67 18.21
CA PRO A 72 9.84 -14.64 17.15
C PRO A 72 9.32 -15.11 15.79
N ASP A 73 8.29 -15.96 15.75
CA ASP A 73 7.66 -16.38 14.48
C ASP A 73 6.91 -15.26 13.76
N LEU A 74 6.36 -14.29 14.48
CA LEU A 74 5.56 -13.21 13.90
C LEU A 74 6.44 -12.16 13.19
N TYR A 75 7.66 -11.93 13.67
CA TYR A 75 8.55 -10.90 13.10
C TYR A 75 9.76 -11.46 12.36
N LEU A 76 10.35 -12.60 12.79
CA LEU A 76 11.55 -13.16 12.12
C LEU A 76 11.20 -13.91 10.84
N THR A 77 10.09 -14.65 10.81
CA THR A 77 9.68 -15.42 9.62
C THR A 77 9.55 -14.54 8.37
N PRO A 78 8.81 -13.41 8.39
CA PRO A 78 8.74 -12.53 7.22
C PRO A 78 10.10 -11.91 6.89
N LEU A 79 10.87 -11.47 7.89
CA LEU A 79 12.20 -10.88 7.69
C LEU A 79 13.18 -11.86 7.00
N ILE A 80 13.26 -13.10 7.49
CA ILE A 80 14.11 -14.16 6.91
C ILE A 80 13.66 -14.47 5.48
N SER A 81 12.34 -14.52 5.24
CA SER A 81 11.81 -14.75 3.89
C SER A 81 12.23 -13.64 2.92
N ASP A 82 12.15 -12.38 3.33
CA ASP A 82 12.54 -11.23 2.53
C ASP A 82 14.05 -11.22 2.24
N ILE A 83 14.88 -11.53 3.24
CA ILE A 83 16.34 -11.61 3.07
C ILE A 83 16.71 -12.74 2.11
N LEU A 84 16.19 -13.95 2.32
CA LEU A 84 16.44 -15.09 1.43
C LEU A 84 15.97 -14.80 0.00
N HIS A 85 14.85 -14.11 -0.14
CA HIS A 85 14.35 -13.68 -1.44
C HIS A 85 15.30 -12.67 -2.10
N ALA A 86 15.74 -11.62 -1.40
CA ALA A 86 16.70 -10.64 -1.88
C ALA A 86 18.04 -11.29 -2.26
N GLN A 87 18.54 -12.23 -1.46
CA GLN A 87 19.72 -13.00 -1.79
C GLN A 87 19.53 -13.85 -3.04
N SER A 88 18.38 -14.51 -3.16
CA SER A 88 18.13 -15.36 -4.33
C SER A 88 18.05 -14.53 -5.62
N VAL A 89 17.57 -13.28 -5.53
CA VAL A 89 17.66 -12.29 -6.61
C VAL A 89 19.12 -11.90 -6.88
N ALA A 90 19.89 -11.54 -5.84
CA ALA A 90 21.29 -11.10 -5.97
C ALA A 90 22.22 -12.20 -6.53
N LYS A 91 21.95 -13.47 -6.19
CA LYS A 91 22.67 -14.65 -6.70
C LYS A 91 22.24 -15.06 -8.11
N GLY A 92 21.30 -14.34 -8.73
CA GLY A 92 20.89 -14.59 -10.11
C GLY A 92 19.89 -15.74 -10.28
N HIS A 93 19.19 -16.18 -9.23
CA HIS A 93 18.23 -17.28 -9.37
C HIS A 93 16.99 -16.81 -10.18
N PRO A 94 16.73 -17.43 -11.34
CA PRO A 94 15.76 -16.90 -12.31
C PRO A 94 14.33 -16.89 -11.78
N LYS A 95 13.95 -17.86 -10.93
CA LYS A 95 12.61 -17.93 -10.32
C LYS A 95 12.36 -16.78 -9.34
N ALA A 96 13.37 -16.37 -8.57
CA ALA A 96 13.25 -15.28 -7.61
C ALA A 96 13.21 -13.91 -8.30
N ILE A 97 14.01 -13.74 -9.35
CA ILE A 97 13.97 -12.55 -10.22
C ILE A 97 12.58 -12.43 -10.87
N LEU A 98 12.06 -13.52 -11.44
CA LEU A 98 10.74 -13.52 -12.06
C LEU A 98 9.64 -13.21 -11.04
N LYS A 99 9.68 -13.80 -9.84
CA LYS A 99 8.72 -13.51 -8.77
C LYS A 99 8.75 -12.03 -8.37
N SER A 100 9.94 -11.47 -8.17
CA SER A 100 10.13 -10.05 -7.84
C SER A 100 9.58 -9.15 -8.95
N LEU A 101 9.92 -9.46 -10.20
CA LEU A 101 9.48 -8.70 -11.36
C LEU A 101 7.97 -8.75 -11.52
N LEU A 102 7.35 -9.92 -11.36
CA LEU A 102 5.90 -10.09 -11.40
C LEU A 102 5.21 -9.27 -10.31
N GLN A 103 5.72 -9.30 -9.07
CA GLN A 103 5.13 -8.54 -7.96
C GLN A 103 5.22 -7.03 -8.20
N ILE A 104 6.37 -6.53 -8.67
CA ILE A 104 6.56 -5.12 -9.01
C ILE A 104 5.64 -4.74 -10.18
N THR A 105 5.55 -5.58 -11.20
CA THR A 105 4.75 -5.35 -12.40
C THR A 105 3.26 -5.35 -12.06
N GLN A 106 2.77 -6.29 -11.25
CA GLN A 106 1.38 -6.34 -10.83
C GLN A 106 0.97 -5.09 -10.05
N LYS A 107 1.78 -4.68 -9.06
CA LYS A 107 1.51 -3.45 -8.30
C LYS A 107 1.52 -2.23 -9.21
N SER A 108 2.54 -2.10 -10.06
CA SER A 108 2.66 -0.97 -11.00
C SER A 108 1.49 -0.92 -11.99
N LEU A 109 1.12 -2.06 -12.58
CA LEU A 109 0.04 -2.17 -13.55
C LEU A 109 -1.33 -1.85 -12.92
N LEU A 110 -1.57 -2.29 -11.68
CA LEU A 110 -2.78 -1.95 -10.94
C LEU A 110 -2.86 -0.45 -10.66
N HIS A 111 -1.77 0.18 -10.23
CA HIS A 111 -1.76 1.63 -10.01
C HIS A 111 -1.93 2.41 -11.31
N LEU A 112 -1.31 1.97 -12.41
CA LEU A 112 -1.45 2.60 -13.72
C LEU A 112 -2.88 2.49 -14.24
N SER A 113 -3.51 1.30 -14.16
CA SER A 113 -4.88 1.11 -14.60
C SER A 113 -5.87 1.92 -13.77
N LEU A 114 -5.69 1.96 -12.45
CA LEU A 114 -6.52 2.76 -11.57
C LEU A 114 -6.39 4.26 -11.90
N THR A 115 -5.16 4.74 -12.09
CA THR A 115 -4.89 6.14 -12.50
C THR A 115 -5.53 6.45 -13.85
N ALA A 116 -5.45 5.54 -14.82
CA ALA A 116 -6.06 5.72 -16.13
C ALA A 116 -7.60 5.79 -16.06
N ILE A 117 -8.24 4.89 -15.30
CA ILE A 117 -9.69 4.86 -15.12
C ILE A 117 -10.18 6.14 -14.44
N PHE A 118 -9.55 6.54 -13.33
CA PHE A 118 -9.93 7.77 -12.63
C PHE A 118 -9.61 9.01 -13.45
N GLY A 119 -8.45 9.07 -14.09
CA GLY A 119 -8.06 10.17 -14.97
C GLY A 119 -9.04 10.36 -16.12
N PHE A 120 -9.42 9.28 -16.80
CA PHE A 120 -10.44 9.30 -17.84
C PHE A 120 -11.82 9.71 -17.28
N GLY A 121 -12.21 9.20 -16.13
CA GLY A 121 -13.45 9.59 -15.45
C GLY A 121 -13.50 11.09 -15.13
N TYR A 122 -12.43 11.65 -14.57
CA TYR A 122 -12.32 13.09 -14.30
C TYR A 122 -12.33 13.91 -15.59
N PHE A 123 -11.66 13.43 -16.64
CA PHE A 123 -11.65 14.07 -17.95
C PHE A 123 -13.07 14.15 -18.54
N ILE A 124 -13.83 13.06 -18.52
CA ILE A 124 -15.23 13.04 -18.98
C ILE A 124 -16.10 13.97 -18.13
N SER A 125 -15.98 13.90 -16.79
CA SER A 125 -16.70 14.81 -15.88
C SER A 125 -16.41 16.28 -16.20
N PHE A 126 -15.16 16.61 -16.49
CA PHE A 126 -14.75 17.96 -16.88
C PHE A 126 -15.32 18.39 -18.25
N ILE A 127 -15.33 17.51 -19.26
CA ILE A 127 -15.97 17.79 -20.55
C ILE A 127 -17.45 18.11 -20.36
N PHE A 128 -18.18 17.30 -19.59
CA PHE A 128 -19.60 17.54 -19.32
C PHE A 128 -19.84 18.86 -18.58
N PHE A 129 -18.97 19.21 -17.63
CA PHE A 129 -19.03 20.50 -16.95
C PHE A 129 -18.88 21.67 -17.93
N ILE A 130 -17.85 21.63 -18.78
CA ILE A 130 -17.59 22.68 -19.79
C ILE A 130 -18.74 22.77 -20.79
N MET A 131 -19.23 21.64 -21.30
CA MET A 131 -20.39 21.60 -22.20
C MET A 131 -21.63 22.21 -21.55
N GLY A 132 -21.89 21.91 -20.28
CA GLY A 132 -23.02 22.47 -19.54
C GLY A 132 -22.94 23.99 -19.41
N ILE A 133 -21.74 24.53 -19.16
CA ILE A 133 -21.50 25.98 -19.13
C ILE A 133 -21.64 26.61 -20.52
N MET A 134 -21.06 26.00 -21.55
CA MET A 134 -21.13 26.52 -22.92
C MET A 134 -22.56 26.54 -23.47
N HIS A 135 -23.38 25.53 -23.13
CA HIS A 135 -24.77 25.45 -23.57
C HIS A 135 -25.63 26.63 -23.10
N ILE A 136 -25.27 27.27 -21.97
CA ILE A 136 -25.97 28.48 -21.47
C ILE A 136 -25.89 29.62 -22.50
N PHE A 137 -24.78 29.72 -23.22
CA PHE A 137 -24.53 30.76 -24.22
C PHE A 137 -24.80 30.28 -25.65
N ASN A 138 -24.72 28.98 -25.90
CA ASN A 138 -24.94 28.36 -27.20
C ASN A 138 -25.80 27.09 -27.07
N PRO A 139 -27.11 27.19 -27.32
CA PRO A 139 -28.03 26.06 -27.19
C PRO A 139 -27.69 24.84 -28.07
N GLU A 140 -26.83 24.98 -29.08
CA GLU A 140 -26.43 23.88 -29.97
C GLU A 140 -25.42 22.90 -29.32
N VAL A 141 -24.78 23.28 -28.22
CA VAL A 141 -23.81 22.43 -27.51
C VAL A 141 -24.57 21.36 -26.74
N GLY A 142 -24.35 20.08 -27.00
CA GLY A 142 -25.04 19.06 -26.20
C GLY A 142 -24.88 17.64 -26.72
N ILE A 143 -25.79 16.78 -26.27
CA ILE A 143 -25.90 15.41 -26.74
C ILE A 143 -26.86 15.38 -27.91
N TRP A 144 -26.43 14.77 -29.01
CA TRP A 144 -27.21 14.62 -30.23
C TRP A 144 -27.47 13.14 -30.49
N LEU A 145 -28.69 12.85 -30.94
CA LEU A 145 -29.13 11.51 -31.33
C LEU A 145 -29.38 11.50 -32.84
N ASP A 146 -28.67 10.66 -33.58
CA ASP A 146 -28.93 10.47 -35.01
C ASP A 146 -30.36 9.95 -35.22
N ASN A 147 -31.09 10.58 -36.15
CA ASN A 147 -32.45 10.20 -36.51
C ASN A 147 -32.51 8.82 -37.20
N ASN A 148 -31.39 8.30 -37.69
CA ASN A 148 -31.30 6.97 -38.31
C ASN A 148 -30.98 5.84 -37.30
N GLY A 149 -31.06 6.11 -35.99
CA GLY A 149 -30.89 5.10 -34.94
C GLY A 149 -29.42 4.78 -34.60
N GLY A 150 -28.47 5.58 -35.09
CA GLY A 150 -27.04 5.30 -34.97
C GLY A 150 -26.28 6.31 -34.13
N LEU A 151 -26.08 5.99 -32.85
CA LEU A 151 -25.13 6.62 -31.91
C LEU A 151 -25.56 7.95 -31.28
N LEU A 152 -25.28 8.04 -29.97
CA LEU A 152 -25.24 9.29 -29.22
C LEU A 152 -23.90 9.97 -29.47
N SER A 153 -23.90 11.24 -29.83
CA SER A 153 -22.70 12.04 -30.00
C SER A 153 -22.69 13.25 -29.07
N LEU A 154 -21.50 13.62 -28.60
CA LEU A 154 -21.26 14.90 -27.94
C LEU A 154 -20.84 15.89 -29.01
N SER A 155 -21.55 17.01 -29.14
CA SER A 155 -21.21 18.05 -30.11
C SER A 155 -21.21 19.44 -29.49
N PHE A 156 -20.35 20.29 -30.02
CA PHE A 156 -20.27 21.72 -29.69
C PHE A 156 -20.97 22.62 -30.73
N SER A 157 -21.60 22.01 -31.73
CA SER A 157 -22.30 22.68 -32.81
C SER A 157 -23.52 21.89 -33.26
N HIS A 158 -24.39 22.56 -34.02
CA HIS A 158 -25.55 21.95 -34.66
C HIS A 158 -25.15 20.69 -35.43
N GLN A 159 -26.02 19.68 -35.42
CA GLN A 159 -25.85 18.45 -36.20
C GLN A 159 -27.05 18.26 -37.13
N ASP A 160 -26.81 18.37 -38.43
CA ASP A 160 -27.82 18.12 -39.45
C ASP A 160 -28.30 16.65 -39.35
N ASN A 161 -29.60 16.42 -39.48
CA ASN A 161 -30.23 15.10 -39.37
C ASN A 161 -30.12 14.40 -38.00
N ALA A 162 -29.83 15.15 -36.93
CA ALA A 162 -29.87 14.64 -35.57
C ALA A 162 -30.82 15.48 -34.69
N THR A 163 -31.36 14.85 -33.66
CA THR A 163 -32.20 15.50 -32.66
C THR A 163 -31.41 15.68 -31.37
N GLN A 164 -31.38 16.91 -30.84
CA GLN A 164 -30.71 17.19 -29.58
C GLN A 164 -31.50 16.63 -28.39
N TRP A 165 -30.80 15.99 -27.47
CA TRP A 165 -31.40 15.41 -26.27
C TRP A 165 -31.57 16.45 -25.16
N LEU A 166 -32.82 16.68 -24.75
CA LEU A 166 -33.22 17.57 -23.65
C LEU A 166 -32.53 18.94 -23.66
N PRO A 167 -32.56 19.71 -24.77
CA PRO A 167 -31.83 20.97 -24.90
C PRO A 167 -32.12 21.94 -23.75
N ALA A 168 -33.40 22.20 -23.45
CA ALA A 168 -33.79 23.16 -22.40
C ALA A 168 -33.24 22.85 -20.99
N GLN A 169 -32.93 21.59 -20.70
CA GLN A 169 -32.46 21.16 -19.37
C GLN A 169 -30.98 20.72 -19.38
N PHE A 170 -30.33 20.71 -20.55
CA PHE A 170 -29.01 20.12 -20.72
C PHE A 170 -27.97 20.76 -19.81
N SER A 171 -27.88 22.09 -19.74
CA SER A 171 -26.93 22.79 -18.86
C SER A 171 -27.07 22.37 -17.41
N PHE A 172 -28.29 22.35 -16.88
CA PHE A 172 -28.54 21.99 -15.50
C PHE A 172 -28.14 20.54 -15.22
N ILE A 173 -28.57 19.60 -16.07
CA ILE A 173 -28.26 18.18 -15.93
C ILE A 173 -26.75 17.93 -16.07
N ALA A 174 -26.08 18.53 -17.04
CA ALA A 174 -24.66 18.33 -17.31
C ALA A 174 -23.77 18.87 -16.17
N ILE A 175 -24.07 20.06 -15.65
CA ILE A 175 -23.36 20.63 -14.49
C ILE A 175 -23.60 19.77 -13.25
N LEU A 176 -24.86 19.41 -12.97
CA LEU A 176 -25.19 18.62 -11.79
C LEU A 176 -24.54 17.23 -11.86
N ALA A 177 -24.65 16.55 -13.00
CA ALA A 177 -24.06 15.23 -13.23
C ALA A 177 -22.53 15.27 -13.15
N SER A 178 -21.88 16.29 -13.70
CA SER A 178 -20.41 16.43 -13.59
C SER A 178 -19.96 16.65 -12.15
N VAL A 179 -20.65 17.47 -11.37
CA VAL A 179 -20.36 17.66 -9.93
C VAL A 179 -20.54 16.37 -9.14
N PHE A 180 -21.65 15.64 -9.35
CA PHE A 180 -21.87 14.36 -8.69
C PHE A 180 -20.86 13.30 -9.13
N ALA A 181 -20.51 13.24 -10.41
CA ALA A 181 -19.50 12.34 -10.92
C ALA A 181 -18.12 12.64 -10.31
N TYR A 182 -17.72 13.91 -10.26
CA TYR A 182 -16.47 14.34 -9.63
C TYR A 182 -16.44 13.94 -8.15
N TRP A 183 -17.52 14.22 -7.41
CA TRP A 183 -17.63 13.86 -6.00
C TRP A 183 -17.59 12.35 -5.80
N GLY A 184 -18.32 11.59 -6.62
CA GLY A 184 -18.36 10.12 -6.59
C GLY A 184 -16.99 9.49 -6.89
N LEU A 185 -16.30 9.96 -7.94
CA LEU A 185 -14.94 9.56 -8.28
C LEU A 185 -13.97 9.88 -7.13
N SER A 186 -14.08 11.06 -6.53
CA SER A 186 -13.24 11.47 -5.40
C SER A 186 -13.44 10.58 -4.17
N LYS A 187 -14.70 10.24 -3.86
CA LYS A 187 -15.03 9.32 -2.77
C LYS A 187 -14.57 7.89 -3.06
N LEU A 188 -14.77 7.40 -4.27
CA LEU A 188 -14.32 6.07 -4.68
C LEU A 188 -12.79 5.95 -4.59
N LEU A 189 -12.06 6.97 -5.07
CA LEU A 189 -10.61 7.04 -4.99
C LEU A 189 -10.14 7.02 -3.53
N TYR A 190 -10.78 7.80 -2.66
CA TYR A 190 -10.49 7.81 -1.22
C TYR A 190 -10.71 6.42 -0.58
N LEU A 191 -11.80 5.75 -0.92
CA LEU A 191 -12.10 4.41 -0.41
C LEU A 191 -11.09 3.36 -0.88
N LEU A 192 -10.66 3.42 -2.14
CA LEU A 192 -9.75 2.43 -2.72
C LEU A 192 -8.29 2.64 -2.30
N ILE A 193 -7.85 3.89 -2.13
CA ILE A 193 -6.43 4.19 -1.85
C ILE A 193 -6.17 4.45 -0.36
N PHE A 194 -7.03 5.21 0.32
CA PHE A 194 -6.75 5.69 1.69
C PHE A 194 -7.36 4.82 2.79
N LYS A 195 -8.59 4.32 2.61
CA LYS A 195 -9.26 3.48 3.62
C LYS A 195 -8.51 2.17 3.97
N PRO A 196 -7.89 1.41 3.04
CA PRO A 196 -7.20 0.17 3.40
C PRO A 196 -5.91 0.39 4.22
N ASN A 197 -5.34 1.60 4.22
CA ASN A 197 -4.13 1.92 4.99
C ASN A 197 -4.44 2.30 6.45
N LEU A 198 -5.69 2.68 6.77
CA LEU A 198 -6.11 3.05 8.13
C LEU A 198 -6.45 1.83 8.97
N THR A 199 -7.04 0.79 8.38
CA THR A 199 -7.36 -0.46 9.08
C THR A 199 -6.13 -1.27 9.47
N LYS A 200 -5.02 -1.16 8.72
CA LYS A 200 -3.73 -1.78 9.09
C LYS A 200 -3.02 -1.11 10.27
N LYS A 201 -3.41 0.12 10.64
CA LYS A 201 -2.73 0.89 11.70
C LYS A 201 -3.44 0.82 13.06
N SER A 202 -4.56 0.10 13.17
CA SER A 202 -5.41 0.03 14.36
C SER A 202 -5.35 -1.32 15.10
N SER A 203 -4.42 -2.20 14.75
CA SER A 203 -4.19 -3.48 15.44
C SER A 203 -2.81 -3.47 16.09
N TYR A 204 -2.62 -2.61 17.09
CA TYR A 204 -1.55 -2.72 18.07
C TYR A 204 -2.09 -2.27 19.42
#